data_AF-A0A9D5ICK0-F1
#
_entry.id   AF-A0A9D5ICK0-F1
#
_cell.length_a   1.000
_cell.length_b   1.000
_cell.length_c   1.000
_cell.angle_alpha   90.00
_cell.angle_beta   90.00
_cell.angle_gamma   90.00
#
_symmetry.space_group_name_H-M   'P 1'
#
loop_
_entity.id
_entity.type
_entity.pdbx_description
1 polymer ?
#
loop_
_entity_poly.entity_id
_entity_poly.type
_entity_poly.pdbx_seq_one_letter_code
_entity_poly.pdbx_strand_id
1 'polypeptide(L)'
;MEENLRELNAQGVSAPVLLGGAALTRAYCEGHLRGQYQGQVFYGRDAFEGLRTMDHLVSGRAQELVAEIAQRAGKRSAAEETIARSRAEQAQRADRFEQDKAQRAKAEGQRGVAVLEPARGGGGDADQPRPAQLEAAQLEAGQLEAGQLEAGRLGQGRPTPNGPPSSITHDHTIPTPPFWGSRAVTGIDPALVEQFINKVALYRGQWQFKQGAMSEEDFLAQVHDTVEPIFRRLSADLPARGAVAPAVVYGYFPCNSDGDDLIVWDPASLRPGAVGPGGARLRQIERFTFPRQATRQRLCISDYFLPASCGRPDVLAMHCVTVGRGATEAAQELFRRGDFAEYLYVHGYCVEAAEALAELWHKRVRQELGIASDDAPRVRDLFTQKYRGSRYSFGYPACPDMSDQGTLFRLLDPSRIGCQLTENWQIDPEQSTSAIIVHHPKAKYFAI
;
A
#
# COMPACT_ATOMS: atom_id res chain seq x y z
N MET A 1 2.05 -13.48 15.63
CA MET A 1 3.42 -13.93 15.98
C MET A 1 3.77 -13.68 17.45
N GLU A 2 3.58 -12.49 18.00
CA GLU A 2 3.86 -12.24 19.43
C GLU A 2 3.07 -13.16 20.37
N GLU A 3 1.76 -13.32 20.13
CA GLU A 3 0.92 -14.26 20.89
C GLU A 3 1.43 -15.69 20.78
N ASN A 4 1.80 -16.15 19.58
CA ASN A 4 2.41 -17.47 19.39
C ASN A 4 3.70 -17.64 20.22
N LEU A 5 4.56 -16.62 20.30
CA LEU A 5 5.78 -16.67 21.13
C LEU A 5 5.44 -16.77 22.62
N ARG A 6 4.42 -16.05 23.09
CA ARG A 6 3.94 -16.14 24.48
C ARG A 6 3.33 -17.51 24.78
N GLU A 7 2.60 -18.08 23.84
CA GLU A 7 2.04 -19.42 23.95
C GLU A 7 3.13 -20.49 23.99
N LEU A 8 4.18 -20.37 23.15
CA LEU A 8 5.34 -21.25 23.23
C LEU A 8 6.01 -21.20 24.61
N ASN A 9 6.14 -20.00 25.21
CA ASN A 9 6.63 -19.89 26.59
C ASN A 9 5.68 -20.58 27.59
N ALA A 10 4.37 -20.40 27.45
CA ALA A 10 3.37 -21.00 28.33
C ALA A 10 3.43 -22.55 28.29
N GLN A 11 3.75 -23.10 27.11
CA GLN A 11 3.97 -24.53 26.91
C GLN A 11 5.40 -25.00 27.29
N GLY A 12 6.28 -24.10 27.75
CA GLY A 12 7.66 -24.42 28.11
C GLY A 12 8.55 -24.77 26.91
N VAL A 13 8.14 -24.41 25.69
CA VAL A 13 8.94 -24.63 24.47
C VAL A 13 10.06 -23.59 24.40
N SER A 14 11.29 -24.06 24.24
CA SER A 14 12.50 -23.22 24.19
C SER A 14 13.30 -23.36 22.89
N ALA A 15 12.77 -24.10 21.91
CA ALA A 15 13.39 -24.28 20.60
C ALA A 15 13.65 -22.94 19.91
N PRO A 16 14.72 -22.79 19.11
CA PRO A 16 14.94 -21.60 18.30
C PRO A 16 13.75 -21.31 17.36
N VAL A 17 13.32 -20.05 17.32
CA VAL A 17 12.25 -19.58 16.44
C VAL A 17 12.84 -18.69 15.35
N LEU A 18 12.58 -19.04 14.09
CA LEU A 18 12.88 -18.22 12.93
C LEU A 18 11.60 -17.52 12.45
N LEU A 19 11.63 -16.19 12.43
CA LEU A 19 10.55 -15.35 11.96
C LEU A 19 10.84 -14.83 10.54
N GLY A 20 9.80 -14.70 9.72
CA GLY A 20 9.86 -14.14 8.37
C GLY A 20 8.46 -13.82 7.84
N GLY A 21 8.40 -13.21 6.67
CA GLY A 21 7.15 -12.80 6.01
C GLY A 21 7.03 -11.28 5.83
N ALA A 22 6.21 -10.87 4.87
CA ALA A 22 6.11 -9.47 4.42
C ALA A 22 5.75 -8.46 5.53
N ALA A 23 4.90 -8.87 6.49
CA ALA A 23 4.47 -8.00 7.58
C ALA A 23 5.51 -7.81 8.71
N LEU A 24 6.62 -8.54 8.69
CA LEU A 24 7.63 -8.49 9.75
C LEU A 24 8.87 -7.71 9.30
N THR A 25 9.38 -6.83 10.15
CA THR A 25 10.72 -6.24 9.98
C THR A 25 11.74 -6.85 10.91
N ARG A 26 13.00 -6.78 10.49
CA ARG A 26 14.16 -7.00 11.37
C ARG A 26 14.09 -6.16 12.63
N ALA A 27 13.67 -4.90 12.52
CA ALA A 27 13.54 -3.99 13.66
C ALA A 27 12.53 -4.50 14.70
N TYR A 28 11.34 -4.84 14.27
CA TYR A 28 10.31 -5.37 15.16
C TYR A 28 10.70 -6.74 15.73
N CYS A 29 11.24 -7.64 14.91
CA CYS A 29 11.61 -8.98 15.36
C CYS A 29 12.79 -8.98 16.35
N GLU A 30 13.91 -8.33 15.99
CA GLU A 30 15.11 -8.30 16.84
C GLU A 30 14.95 -7.38 18.05
N GLY A 31 14.18 -6.29 17.93
CA GLY A 31 14.01 -5.28 18.99
C GLY A 31 12.88 -5.57 19.97
N HIS A 32 11.74 -6.07 19.51
CA HIS A 32 10.55 -6.29 20.35
C HIS A 32 10.28 -7.77 20.58
N LEU A 33 10.04 -8.54 19.51
CA LEU A 33 9.60 -9.95 19.62
C LEU A 33 10.63 -10.84 20.32
N ARG A 34 11.92 -10.57 20.13
CA ARG A 34 12.99 -11.30 20.81
C ARG A 34 12.89 -11.22 22.34
N GLY A 35 12.38 -10.10 22.90
CA GLY A 35 12.16 -9.96 24.34
C GLY A 35 10.91 -10.67 24.87
N GLN A 36 10.03 -11.13 23.97
CA GLN A 36 8.76 -11.78 24.33
C GLN A 36 8.87 -13.30 24.42
N TYR A 37 10.00 -13.90 24.02
CA TYR A 37 10.23 -15.34 23.99
C TYR A 37 11.43 -15.71 24.86
N GLN A 38 11.33 -16.80 25.62
CA GLN A 38 12.41 -17.28 26.49
C GLN A 38 13.53 -17.99 25.71
N GLY A 39 13.19 -18.60 24.57
CA GLY A 39 14.17 -19.18 23.65
C GLY A 39 14.81 -18.14 22.72
N GLN A 40 15.57 -18.61 21.72
CA GLN A 40 16.22 -17.72 20.75
C GLN A 40 15.27 -17.35 19.61
N VAL A 41 15.15 -16.05 19.30
CA VAL A 41 14.40 -15.55 18.14
C VAL A 41 15.35 -14.98 17.09
N PHE A 42 15.18 -15.43 15.85
CA PHE A 42 15.90 -14.96 14.67
C PHE A 42 14.92 -14.43 13.62
N TYR A 43 15.43 -13.58 12.72
CA TYR A 43 14.66 -13.05 11.61
C TYR A 43 15.42 -13.19 10.30
N GLY A 44 14.77 -13.81 9.31
CA GLY A 44 15.23 -13.91 7.93
C GLY A 44 14.38 -13.00 7.04
N ARG A 45 15.01 -12.06 6.32
CA ARG A 45 14.30 -11.16 5.42
C ARG A 45 13.77 -11.87 4.16
N ASP A 46 14.45 -12.94 3.78
CA ASP A 46 14.21 -13.74 2.59
C ASP A 46 14.63 -15.20 2.88
N ALA A 47 14.33 -16.10 1.94
CA ALA A 47 14.62 -17.52 2.09
C ALA A 47 16.13 -17.81 2.24
N PHE A 48 17.00 -17.02 1.60
CA PHE A 48 18.46 -17.23 1.67
C PHE A 48 19.02 -16.88 3.05
N GLU A 49 18.55 -15.77 3.63
CA GLU A 49 18.93 -15.41 4.99
C GLU A 49 18.36 -16.42 6.00
N GLY A 50 17.14 -16.90 5.78
CA GLY A 50 16.56 -18.00 6.55
C GLY A 50 17.41 -19.28 6.50
N LEU A 51 17.86 -19.68 5.31
CA LEU A 51 18.77 -20.83 5.12
C LEU A 51 20.12 -20.61 5.81
N ARG A 52 20.70 -19.41 5.70
CA ARG A 52 21.93 -19.06 6.44
C ARG A 52 21.72 -19.22 7.93
N THR A 53 20.60 -18.74 8.46
CA THR A 53 20.27 -18.89 9.88
C THR A 53 20.15 -20.36 10.26
N MET A 54 19.42 -21.16 9.49
CA MET A 54 19.28 -22.59 9.74
C MET A 54 20.62 -23.33 9.72
N ASP A 55 21.50 -23.01 8.77
CA ASP A 55 22.87 -23.58 8.70
C ASP A 55 23.68 -23.30 9.98
N HIS A 56 23.61 -22.07 10.51
CA HIS A 56 24.29 -21.74 11.76
C HIS A 56 23.66 -22.45 12.96
N LEU A 57 22.32 -22.61 12.99
CA LEU A 57 21.64 -23.32 14.06
C LEU A 57 22.00 -24.81 14.08
N VAL A 58 21.93 -25.47 12.93
CA VAL A 58 22.25 -26.90 12.79
C VAL A 58 23.74 -27.16 13.03
N SER A 59 24.61 -26.24 12.63
CA SER A 59 26.07 -26.35 12.84
C SER A 59 26.53 -25.96 14.24
N GLY A 60 25.63 -25.65 15.19
CA GLY A 60 25.98 -25.25 16.55
C GLY A 60 26.60 -23.85 16.67
N ARG A 61 26.51 -23.03 15.62
CA ARG A 61 27.05 -21.66 15.52
C ARG A 61 26.02 -20.57 15.84
N ALA A 62 24.97 -20.90 16.59
CA ALA A 62 23.91 -19.96 16.97
C ALA A 62 24.43 -18.70 17.68
N GLN A 63 25.52 -18.81 18.44
CA GLN A 63 26.13 -17.67 19.15
C GLN A 63 26.67 -16.59 18.22
N GLU A 64 27.13 -16.96 17.01
CA GLU A 64 27.58 -16.00 16.00
C GLU A 64 26.42 -15.10 15.57
N LEU A 65 25.24 -15.69 15.32
CA LEU A 65 24.03 -14.95 14.98
C LEU A 65 23.58 -14.03 16.12
N VAL A 66 23.65 -14.50 17.37
CA VAL A 66 23.30 -13.68 18.54
C VAL A 66 24.24 -12.47 18.67
N ALA A 67 25.54 -12.68 18.45
CA ALA A 67 26.52 -11.60 18.46
C ALA A 67 26.26 -10.58 17.34
N GLU A 68 25.93 -11.03 16.14
CA GLU A 68 25.53 -10.14 15.04
C GLU A 68 24.30 -9.29 15.40
N ILE A 69 23.26 -9.90 16.01
CA ILE A 69 22.05 -9.19 16.44
C ILE A 69 22.41 -8.12 17.48
N ALA A 70 23.21 -8.47 18.49
CA ALA A 70 23.65 -7.54 19.53
C ALA A 70 24.44 -6.37 18.95
N GLN A 71 25.33 -6.64 17.98
CA GLN A 71 26.09 -5.59 17.29
C GLN A 71 25.16 -4.64 16.50
N ARG A 72 24.14 -5.18 15.82
CA ARG A 72 23.14 -4.38 15.11
C ARG A 72 22.30 -3.52 16.05
N ALA A 73 21.86 -4.08 17.18
CA ALA A 73 21.11 -3.35 18.20
C ALA A 73 21.93 -2.19 18.80
N GLY A 74 23.21 -2.43 19.12
CA GLY A 74 24.12 -1.39 19.63
C GLY A 74 24.33 -0.25 18.63
N LYS A 75 24.52 -0.55 17.34
CA LYS A 75 24.63 0.47 16.27
C LYS A 75 23.36 1.32 16.14
N ARG A 76 22.17 0.71 16.30
CA ARG A 76 20.90 1.44 16.25
C ARG A 76 20.72 2.42 17.41
N SER A 77 21.03 1.99 18.64
CA SER A 77 20.97 2.88 19.82
C SER A 77 21.81 4.14 19.61
N ALA A 78 23.03 3.99 19.09
CA ALA A 78 23.91 5.13 18.80
C ALA A 78 23.36 6.06 17.69
N ALA A 79 22.75 5.48 16.65
CA ALA A 79 22.12 6.26 15.58
C ALA A 79 20.88 7.02 16.07
N GLU A 80 20.05 6.40 16.90
CA GLU A 80 18.85 7.01 17.50
C GLU A 80 19.23 8.16 18.43
N GLU A 81 20.27 8.01 19.26
CA GLU A 81 20.82 9.09 20.08
C GLU A 81 21.32 10.27 19.23
N THR A 82 21.96 9.98 18.10
CA THR A 82 22.46 11.01 17.17
C THR A 82 21.30 11.75 16.50
N ILE A 83 20.26 11.03 16.07
CA ILE A 83 19.04 11.63 15.48
C ILE A 83 18.28 12.44 16.52
N ALA A 84 18.15 11.95 17.76
CA ALA A 84 17.51 12.68 18.85
C ALA A 84 18.25 13.98 19.17
N ARG A 85 19.59 13.95 19.18
CA ARG A 85 20.43 15.14 19.36
C ARG A 85 20.25 16.14 18.21
N SER A 86 20.28 15.67 16.96
CA SER A 86 20.07 16.52 15.79
C SER A 86 18.66 17.14 15.75
N ARG A 87 17.63 16.39 16.15
CA ARG A 87 16.26 16.91 16.28
C ARG A 87 16.12 17.95 17.39
N ALA A 88 16.77 17.73 18.53
CA ALA A 88 16.80 18.70 19.62
C ALA A 88 17.50 20.01 19.19
N GLU A 89 18.61 19.91 18.45
CA GLU A 89 19.32 21.06 17.89
C GLU A 89 18.48 21.81 16.85
N GLN A 90 17.77 21.10 15.96
CA GLN A 90 16.86 21.70 14.99
C GLN A 90 15.66 22.37 15.66
N ALA A 91 15.07 21.76 16.69
CA ALA A 91 13.98 22.37 17.46
C ALA A 91 14.44 23.68 18.13
N GLN A 92 15.61 23.68 18.76
CA GLN A 92 16.20 24.91 19.34
C GLN A 92 16.53 25.97 18.28
N ARG A 93 16.80 25.58 17.02
CA ARG A 93 17.06 26.50 15.92
C ARG A 93 15.76 27.09 15.36
N ALA A 94 14.70 26.30 15.30
CA ALA A 94 13.35 26.73 14.94
C ALA A 94 12.76 27.69 15.99
N ASP A 95 12.92 27.38 17.29
CA ASP A 95 12.48 28.27 18.38
C ASP A 95 13.22 29.62 18.35
N ARG A 96 14.52 29.61 18.08
CA ARG A 96 15.30 30.85 17.86
C ARG A 96 14.82 31.65 16.66
N PHE A 97 14.50 30.98 15.56
CA PHE A 97 13.99 31.63 14.36
C PHE A 97 12.61 32.27 14.58
N GLU A 98 11.70 31.59 15.29
CA GLU A 98 10.40 32.16 15.64
C GLU A 98 10.50 33.30 16.67
N GLN A 99 11.45 33.24 17.61
CA GLN A 99 11.75 34.36 18.52
C GLN A 99 12.30 35.59 17.76
N ASP A 100 13.21 35.38 16.81
CA ASP A 100 13.76 36.43 15.96
C ASP A 100 12.69 37.03 15.04
N LYS A 101 11.80 36.20 14.50
CA LYS A 101 10.66 36.63 13.67
C LYS A 101 9.63 37.43 14.48
N ALA A 102 9.35 37.03 15.71
CA ALA A 102 8.49 37.79 16.63
C ALA A 102 9.11 39.14 17.04
N GLN A 103 10.44 39.21 17.17
CA GLN A 103 11.16 40.47 17.39
C GLN A 103 11.16 41.37 16.15
N ARG A 104 11.32 40.80 14.95
CA ARG A 104 11.25 41.54 13.68
C ARG A 104 9.84 42.07 13.38
N ALA A 105 8.80 41.28 13.66
CA ALA A 105 7.40 41.72 13.54
C ALA A 105 7.08 42.90 14.48
N LYS A 106 7.70 42.96 15.67
CA LYS A 106 7.61 44.14 16.57
C LYS A 106 8.37 45.36 16.04
N ALA A 107 9.45 45.17 15.27
CA ALA A 107 10.21 46.25 14.66
C ALA A 107 9.59 46.78 13.35
N GLU A 108 8.90 45.93 12.59
CA GLU A 108 8.25 46.27 11.32
C GLU A 108 6.88 46.95 11.50
N GLY A 109 6.26 46.87 12.69
CA GLY A 109 5.07 47.67 13.06
C GLY A 109 5.29 49.19 13.08
N GLN A 110 6.52 49.68 12.81
CA GLN A 110 6.87 51.11 12.82
C GLN A 110 7.34 51.67 11.48
N ARG A 111 7.42 50.91 10.38
CA ARG A 111 7.83 51.48 9.07
C ARG A 111 7.02 50.92 7.90
N GLY A 112 6.39 51.83 7.17
CA GLY A 112 5.50 51.58 6.04
C GLY A 112 6.20 51.04 4.78
N VAL A 113 5.37 50.39 3.97
CA VAL A 113 5.66 49.57 2.79
C VAL A 113 6.17 50.38 1.59
N ALA A 114 7.10 49.81 0.82
CA ALA A 114 7.30 50.11 -0.60
C ALA A 114 7.53 48.82 -1.42
N VAL A 115 6.82 48.73 -2.54
CA VAL A 115 6.75 47.60 -3.48
C VAL A 115 7.79 47.79 -4.61
N LEU A 116 8.46 46.71 -5.03
CA LEU A 116 9.21 46.66 -6.30
C LEU A 116 8.99 45.31 -7.02
N GLU A 117 8.80 45.40 -8.34
CA GLU A 117 8.52 44.31 -9.31
C GLU A 117 9.74 43.43 -9.65
N PRO A 118 9.54 42.21 -10.22
CA PRO A 118 10.64 41.30 -10.50
C PRO A 118 11.19 41.41 -11.93
N ALA A 119 12.52 41.31 -12.04
CA ALA A 119 13.26 41.22 -13.30
C ALA A 119 13.42 39.77 -13.80
N ARG A 120 13.45 39.61 -15.13
CA ARG A 120 13.69 38.37 -15.89
C ARG A 120 15.18 38.11 -16.16
N GLY A 121 15.53 36.83 -16.33
CA GLY A 121 16.79 36.31 -16.91
C GLY A 121 17.30 35.13 -16.09
N GLY A 122 17.86 34.04 -16.62
CA GLY A 122 18.30 33.61 -17.94
C GLY A 122 18.90 32.19 -17.77
N GLY A 123 18.93 31.39 -18.83
CA GLY A 123 19.21 29.95 -18.79
C GLY A 123 20.65 29.53 -18.47
N GLY A 124 20.81 28.24 -18.24
CA GLY A 124 22.09 27.52 -18.15
C GLY A 124 21.85 26.02 -18.29
N ASP A 125 22.34 25.46 -19.39
CA ASP A 125 22.26 24.06 -19.82
C ASP A 125 23.41 23.27 -19.18
N ALA A 126 23.14 22.05 -18.69
CA ALA A 126 24.16 21.11 -18.21
C ALA A 126 23.67 19.66 -18.31
N ASP A 127 24.16 19.00 -19.35
CA ASP A 127 24.55 17.59 -19.51
C ASP A 127 23.85 16.55 -18.60
N GLN A 128 22.82 15.87 -19.13
CA GLN A 128 22.09 14.79 -18.48
C GLN A 128 22.50 13.42 -19.04
N PRO A 129 22.77 12.40 -18.19
CA PRO A 129 22.92 11.03 -18.64
C PRO A 129 21.57 10.40 -19.06
N ARG A 130 21.64 9.45 -19.99
CA ARG A 130 20.52 8.88 -20.78
C ARG A 130 19.37 8.24 -19.95
N PRO A 131 18.10 8.41 -20.37
CA PRO A 131 16.90 8.20 -19.54
C PRO A 131 16.46 6.75 -19.24
N ALA A 132 16.98 5.73 -19.93
CA ALA A 132 16.44 4.37 -19.83
C ALA A 132 16.81 3.61 -18.53
N GLN A 133 17.92 3.97 -17.88
CA GLN A 133 18.42 3.30 -16.66
C GLN A 133 17.91 3.97 -15.36
N LEU A 134 17.50 5.24 -15.43
CA LEU A 134 16.88 5.99 -14.31
C LEU A 134 15.41 5.62 -14.10
N GLU A 135 14.67 5.31 -15.17
CA GLU A 135 13.25 4.89 -15.07
C GLU A 135 13.09 3.55 -14.31
N ALA A 136 14.03 2.62 -14.45
CA ALA A 136 13.99 1.32 -13.75
C ALA A 136 14.24 1.46 -12.24
N ALA A 137 15.13 2.36 -11.82
CA ALA A 137 15.41 2.65 -10.42
C ALA A 137 14.29 3.45 -9.74
N GLN A 138 13.59 4.32 -10.49
CA GLN A 138 12.44 5.08 -9.99
C GLN A 138 11.16 4.24 -9.85
N LEU A 139 10.97 3.23 -10.72
CA LEU A 139 9.93 2.21 -10.58
C LEU A 139 10.14 1.35 -9.32
N GLU A 140 11.39 1.01 -9.03
CA GLU A 140 11.78 0.34 -7.78
C GLU A 140 11.60 1.23 -6.56
N ALA A 141 11.97 2.51 -6.59
CA ALA A 141 11.73 3.40 -5.45
C ALA A 141 10.23 3.52 -5.13
N GLY A 142 9.35 3.67 -6.12
CA GLY A 142 7.92 3.82 -5.88
C GLY A 142 7.21 2.55 -5.38
N GLN A 143 7.66 1.35 -5.77
CA GLN A 143 7.02 0.07 -5.43
C GLN A 143 7.74 -0.69 -4.29
N LEU A 144 9.07 -0.59 -4.19
CA LEU A 144 9.82 -1.12 -3.04
C LEU A 144 9.73 -0.21 -1.83
N GLU A 145 9.63 1.13 -1.96
CA GLU A 145 9.32 1.95 -0.78
C GLU A 145 7.91 1.64 -0.27
N ALA A 146 6.94 1.35 -1.14
CA ALA A 146 5.61 0.90 -0.70
C ALA A 146 5.72 -0.42 0.11
N GLY A 147 6.42 -1.43 -0.43
CA GLY A 147 6.60 -2.74 0.22
C GLY A 147 7.62 -2.81 1.37
N GLN A 148 8.53 -1.84 1.52
CA GLN A 148 9.59 -1.85 2.56
C GLN A 148 9.37 -0.79 3.65
N LEU A 149 8.55 0.24 3.40
CA LEU A 149 8.00 1.10 4.47
C LEU A 149 6.90 0.38 5.27
N GLU A 150 6.41 -0.77 4.77
CA GLU A 150 5.28 -1.56 5.26
C GLU A 150 5.43 -2.19 6.65
N ALA A 151 6.64 -2.28 7.23
CA ALA A 151 6.82 -2.96 8.51
C ALA A 151 7.41 -2.06 9.61
N GLY A 152 7.28 -0.74 9.44
CA GLY A 152 7.84 0.30 10.30
C GLY A 152 6.84 1.00 11.22
N ARG A 153 5.89 0.26 11.84
CA ARG A 153 5.15 0.56 13.10
C ARG A 153 3.75 -0.05 13.05
N LEU A 154 3.64 -1.32 13.45
CA LEU A 154 2.39 -1.82 14.04
C LEU A 154 2.33 -1.29 15.48
N GLY A 155 2.01 0.00 15.61
CA GLY A 155 1.62 0.57 16.89
C GLY A 155 0.25 0.02 17.24
N GLN A 156 0.18 -0.89 18.22
CA GLN A 156 -1.07 -1.24 18.86
C GLN A 156 -1.58 -0.01 19.62
N GLY A 157 -2.55 0.68 19.02
CA GLY A 157 -3.21 1.84 19.63
C GLY A 157 -3.78 2.76 18.56
N ARG A 158 -5.10 2.97 18.60
CA ARG A 158 -5.80 3.98 17.80
C ARG A 158 -5.16 5.35 18.12
N PRO A 159 -4.48 6.02 17.18
CA PRO A 159 -3.94 7.36 17.43
C PRO A 159 -5.11 8.27 17.83
N THR A 160 -4.97 9.01 18.92
CA THR A 160 -6.00 9.94 19.35
C THR A 160 -6.11 11.10 18.34
N PRO A 161 -7.33 11.45 17.90
CA PRO A 161 -7.54 12.47 16.88
C PRO A 161 -7.40 13.84 17.55
N ASN A 162 -6.24 14.50 17.47
CA ASN A 162 -6.09 15.87 17.97
C ASN A 162 -4.92 16.59 17.29
N GLY A 163 -5.11 16.99 16.04
CA GLY A 163 -4.37 18.12 15.48
C GLY A 163 -5.07 18.72 14.27
N PRO A 164 -4.62 19.88 13.80
CA PRO A 164 -5.28 20.61 12.74
C PRO A 164 -5.33 19.77 11.45
N PRO A 165 -6.43 19.88 10.66
CA PRO A 165 -6.58 19.14 9.41
C PRO A 165 -5.51 19.53 8.39
N SER A 166 -5.32 18.69 7.37
CA SER A 166 -4.41 18.98 6.26
C SER A 166 -4.87 20.18 5.42
N SER A 167 -3.99 20.67 4.53
CA SER A 167 -4.29 21.78 3.61
C SER A 167 -5.00 21.36 2.32
N ILE A 168 -5.62 20.17 2.29
CA ILE A 168 -6.35 19.69 1.12
C ILE A 168 -7.59 20.56 0.86
N THR A 169 -7.71 21.01 -0.39
CA THR A 169 -8.79 21.88 -0.88
C THR A 169 -9.69 21.11 -1.83
N HIS A 170 -10.99 21.41 -1.82
CA HIS A 170 -12.00 20.75 -2.66
C HIS A 170 -12.42 21.60 -3.87
N ASP A 171 -11.45 22.31 -4.46
CA ASP A 171 -11.60 23.21 -5.61
C ASP A 171 -11.58 22.46 -6.96
N HIS A 172 -12.37 21.39 -7.05
CA HIS A 172 -12.50 20.57 -8.25
C HIS A 172 -13.92 20.06 -8.43
N THR A 173 -14.24 19.57 -9.63
CA THR A 173 -15.56 18.99 -9.90
C THR A 173 -15.65 17.59 -9.29
N ILE A 174 -16.68 17.38 -8.48
CA ILE A 174 -17.05 16.06 -7.96
C ILE A 174 -17.68 15.25 -9.10
N PRO A 175 -17.13 14.07 -9.44
CA PRO A 175 -17.66 13.26 -10.52
C PRO A 175 -19.05 12.72 -10.16
N THR A 176 -19.84 12.37 -11.17
CA THR A 176 -21.12 11.67 -10.98
C THR A 176 -20.91 10.20 -11.35
N PRO A 177 -21.18 9.23 -10.45
CA PRO A 177 -21.01 7.83 -10.78
C PRO A 177 -22.12 7.34 -11.72
N PRO A 178 -21.88 6.31 -12.53
CA PRO A 178 -22.87 5.79 -13.46
C PRO A 178 -24.04 5.06 -12.77
N PHE A 179 -23.86 4.67 -11.52
CA PHE A 179 -24.89 4.06 -10.66
C PHE A 179 -24.49 4.22 -9.18
N TRP A 180 -25.42 3.93 -8.28
CA TRP A 180 -25.15 3.82 -6.85
C TRP A 180 -25.33 2.38 -6.35
N GLY A 181 -24.64 2.04 -5.25
CA GLY A 181 -24.59 0.68 -4.73
C GLY A 181 -23.48 -0.12 -5.42
N SER A 182 -23.62 -1.45 -5.44
CA SER A 182 -22.56 -2.36 -5.89
C SER A 182 -23.03 -3.33 -6.98
N ARG A 183 -22.12 -3.67 -7.89
CA ARG A 183 -22.30 -4.64 -8.97
C ARG A 183 -21.18 -5.68 -8.92
N ALA A 184 -21.53 -6.92 -9.24
CA ALA A 184 -20.57 -7.99 -9.48
C ALA A 184 -20.40 -8.19 -11.00
N VAL A 185 -19.16 -8.40 -11.42
CA VAL A 185 -18.79 -8.70 -12.81
C VAL A 185 -17.90 -9.94 -12.80
N THR A 186 -18.35 -10.97 -13.51
CA THR A 186 -17.67 -12.24 -13.69
C THR A 186 -17.47 -12.50 -15.18
N GLY A 187 -16.69 -13.53 -15.54
CA GLY A 187 -16.40 -13.84 -16.94
C GLY A 187 -15.58 -12.75 -17.63
N ILE A 188 -14.74 -12.05 -16.85
CA ILE A 188 -13.82 -11.04 -17.36
C ILE A 188 -12.75 -11.76 -18.19
N ASP A 189 -12.54 -11.28 -19.42
CA ASP A 189 -11.55 -11.85 -20.33
C ASP A 189 -10.14 -11.76 -19.71
N PRO A 190 -9.47 -12.90 -19.45
CA PRO A 190 -8.10 -12.94 -18.93
C PRO A 190 -7.10 -12.17 -19.79
N ALA A 191 -7.34 -12.04 -21.11
CA ALA A 191 -6.47 -11.27 -21.99
C ALA A 191 -6.50 -9.76 -21.69
N LEU A 192 -7.57 -9.24 -21.08
CA LEU A 192 -7.61 -7.86 -20.59
C LEU A 192 -6.78 -7.71 -19.32
N VAL A 193 -6.78 -8.72 -18.44
CA VAL A 193 -5.98 -8.74 -17.21
C VAL A 193 -4.49 -8.83 -17.57
N GLU A 194 -4.12 -9.66 -18.55
CA GLU A 194 -2.75 -9.83 -19.00
C GLU A 194 -2.08 -8.50 -19.41
N GLN A 195 -2.84 -7.59 -20.04
CA GLN A 195 -2.35 -6.26 -20.46
C GLN A 195 -1.92 -5.37 -19.29
N PHE A 196 -2.40 -5.66 -18.08
CA PHE A 196 -2.10 -4.94 -16.84
C PHE A 196 -1.13 -5.68 -15.93
N ILE A 197 -0.57 -6.81 -16.36
CA ILE A 197 0.49 -7.50 -15.62
C ILE A 197 1.75 -6.63 -15.59
N ASN A 198 2.24 -6.30 -14.40
CA ASN A 198 3.54 -5.67 -14.24
C ASN A 198 4.64 -6.75 -14.31
N LYS A 199 5.11 -7.02 -15.54
CA LYS A 199 6.19 -7.99 -15.79
C LYS A 199 7.47 -7.74 -14.98
N VAL A 200 7.75 -6.49 -14.60
CA VAL A 200 8.92 -6.19 -13.74
C VAL A 200 8.70 -6.75 -12.35
N ALA A 201 7.53 -6.53 -11.76
CA ALA A 201 7.16 -7.07 -10.45
C ALA A 201 7.08 -8.61 -10.48
N LEU A 202 6.50 -9.19 -11.54
CA LEU A 202 6.44 -10.64 -11.72
C LEU A 202 7.84 -11.25 -11.84
N TYR A 203 8.64 -10.80 -12.80
CA TYR A 203 9.90 -11.46 -13.13
C TYR A 203 10.94 -11.28 -12.03
N ARG A 204 11.11 -10.06 -11.52
CA ARG A 204 12.13 -9.76 -10.49
C ARG A 204 11.64 -10.02 -9.08
N GLY A 205 10.38 -9.68 -8.79
CA GLY A 205 9.79 -9.73 -7.46
C GLY A 205 9.25 -11.11 -7.13
N GLN A 206 8.33 -11.65 -7.93
CA GLN A 206 7.72 -12.95 -7.64
C GLN A 206 8.63 -14.11 -8.02
N TRP A 207 9.17 -14.11 -9.23
CA TRP A 207 9.97 -15.22 -9.78
C TRP A 207 11.48 -15.09 -9.54
N GLN A 208 11.92 -13.97 -8.96
CA GLN A 208 13.31 -13.73 -8.57
C GLN A 208 14.34 -13.79 -9.72
N PHE A 209 13.91 -13.64 -10.98
CA PHE A 209 14.82 -13.44 -12.12
C PHE A 209 15.43 -12.04 -12.04
N LYS A 210 16.67 -11.98 -11.55
CA LYS A 210 17.45 -10.74 -11.38
C LYS A 210 18.72 -10.84 -12.21
N GLN A 211 19.17 -9.69 -12.73
CA GLN A 211 20.41 -9.63 -13.51
C GLN A 211 21.64 -10.14 -12.73
N GLY A 212 21.75 -9.79 -11.45
CA GLY A 212 22.87 -10.23 -10.62
C GLY A 212 24.22 -9.83 -11.23
N ALA A 213 25.11 -10.80 -11.43
CA ALA A 213 26.43 -10.61 -12.03
C ALA A 213 26.45 -10.78 -13.57
N MET A 214 25.31 -11.07 -14.20
CA MET A 214 25.22 -11.26 -15.65
C MET A 214 25.39 -9.93 -16.39
N SER A 215 25.90 -9.99 -17.62
CA SER A 215 25.87 -8.85 -18.52
C SER A 215 24.40 -8.48 -18.83
N GLU A 216 24.17 -7.25 -19.28
CA GLU A 216 22.83 -6.81 -19.70
C GLU A 216 22.31 -7.67 -20.87
N GLU A 217 23.19 -8.00 -21.82
CA GLU A 217 22.86 -8.84 -22.97
C GLU A 217 22.44 -10.26 -22.55
N ASP A 218 23.21 -10.90 -21.67
CA ASP A 218 22.90 -12.26 -21.17
C ASP A 218 21.58 -12.28 -20.37
N PHE A 219 21.33 -11.24 -19.58
CA PHE A 219 20.08 -11.14 -18.83
C PHE A 219 18.87 -10.95 -19.75
N LEU A 220 19.00 -10.13 -20.79
CA LEU A 220 17.94 -9.95 -21.79
C LEU A 220 17.68 -11.25 -22.56
N ALA A 221 18.73 -12.00 -22.91
CA ALA A 221 18.60 -13.32 -23.51
C ALA A 221 17.88 -14.30 -22.57
N GLN A 222 18.24 -14.35 -21.28
CA GLN A 222 17.53 -15.18 -20.29
C GLN A 222 16.03 -14.82 -20.19
N VAL A 223 15.72 -13.52 -20.17
CA VAL A 223 14.32 -13.06 -20.16
C VAL A 223 13.58 -13.55 -21.40
N HIS A 224 14.18 -13.41 -22.58
CA HIS A 224 13.56 -13.80 -23.84
C HIS A 224 13.39 -15.32 -23.99
N ASP A 225 14.43 -16.10 -23.65
CA ASP A 225 14.50 -17.54 -23.96
C ASP A 225 13.90 -18.41 -22.85
N THR A 226 13.81 -17.90 -21.62
CA THR A 226 13.33 -18.67 -20.47
C THR A 226 12.10 -18.03 -19.82
N VAL A 227 12.21 -16.77 -19.39
CA VAL A 227 11.19 -16.14 -18.54
C VAL A 227 9.90 -15.86 -19.31
N GLU A 228 10.01 -15.31 -20.51
CA GLU A 228 8.86 -14.97 -21.36
C GLU A 228 8.09 -16.22 -21.85
N PRO A 229 8.74 -17.34 -22.22
CA PRO A 229 8.05 -18.61 -22.45
C PRO A 229 7.27 -19.14 -21.24
N ILE A 230 7.80 -19.03 -20.03
CA ILE A 230 7.06 -19.39 -18.80
C ILE A 230 5.81 -18.52 -18.67
N PHE A 231 5.96 -17.20 -18.83
CA PHE A 231 4.83 -16.26 -18.80
C PHE A 231 3.74 -16.60 -19.81
N ARG A 232 4.09 -16.79 -21.08
CA ARG A 232 3.11 -17.10 -22.14
C ARG A 232 2.42 -18.44 -21.90
N ARG A 233 3.15 -19.44 -21.41
CA ARG A 233 2.58 -20.74 -21.06
C ARG A 233 1.56 -20.60 -19.95
N LEU A 234 1.90 -19.88 -18.87
CA LEU A 234 1.00 -19.70 -17.73
C LEU A 234 -0.21 -18.83 -18.07
N SER A 235 -0.02 -17.77 -18.87
CA SER A 235 -1.12 -16.89 -19.28
C SER A 235 -2.14 -17.60 -20.18
N ALA A 236 -1.71 -18.60 -20.96
CA ALA A 236 -2.61 -19.44 -21.74
C ALA A 236 -3.23 -20.58 -20.91
N ASP A 237 -2.41 -21.30 -20.14
CA ASP A 237 -2.82 -22.52 -19.42
C ASP A 237 -3.77 -22.24 -18.25
N LEU A 238 -3.40 -21.29 -17.38
CA LEU A 238 -4.12 -21.08 -16.12
C LEU A 238 -5.58 -20.67 -16.34
N PRO A 239 -5.92 -19.76 -17.28
CA PRO A 239 -7.32 -19.49 -17.56
C PRO A 239 -8.03 -20.63 -18.28
N ALA A 240 -7.35 -21.31 -19.22
CA ALA A 240 -7.95 -22.41 -20.00
C ALA A 240 -8.43 -23.57 -19.11
N ARG A 241 -7.73 -23.86 -18.02
CA ARG A 241 -8.13 -24.87 -17.03
C ARG A 241 -8.92 -24.33 -15.83
N GLY A 242 -9.32 -23.06 -15.87
CA GLY A 242 -10.13 -22.42 -14.83
C GLY A 242 -9.39 -22.10 -13.52
N ALA A 243 -8.04 -22.17 -13.51
CA ALA A 243 -7.25 -21.77 -12.36
C ALA A 243 -7.23 -20.24 -12.18
N VAL A 244 -7.32 -19.48 -13.27
CA VAL A 244 -7.47 -18.02 -13.26
C VAL A 244 -8.83 -17.66 -13.85
N ALA A 245 -9.76 -17.28 -12.98
CA ALA A 245 -11.12 -16.85 -13.31
C ALA A 245 -11.38 -15.46 -12.70
N PRO A 246 -10.99 -14.37 -13.40
CA PRO A 246 -11.09 -13.02 -12.87
C PRO A 246 -12.54 -12.60 -12.60
N ALA A 247 -12.78 -12.07 -11.40
CA ALA A 247 -14.07 -11.55 -10.97
C ALA A 247 -13.89 -10.31 -10.08
N VAL A 248 -14.84 -9.38 -10.18
CA VAL A 248 -14.80 -8.13 -9.41
C VAL A 248 -16.18 -7.81 -8.85
N VAL A 249 -16.22 -7.38 -7.60
CA VAL A 249 -17.33 -6.61 -7.07
C VAL A 249 -16.85 -5.17 -6.86
N TYR A 250 -17.63 -4.21 -7.31
CA TYR A 250 -17.29 -2.80 -7.17
C TYR A 250 -18.55 -1.97 -7.00
N GLY A 251 -18.40 -0.75 -6.50
CA GLY A 251 -19.54 0.12 -6.27
C GLY A 251 -19.18 1.55 -5.97
N TYR A 252 -20.23 2.37 -5.97
CA TYR A 252 -20.18 3.79 -5.68
C TYR A 252 -21.18 4.10 -4.59
N PHE A 253 -20.75 4.86 -3.58
CA PHE A 253 -21.55 5.20 -2.42
C PHE A 253 -21.43 6.70 -2.13
N PRO A 254 -22.53 7.37 -1.78
CA PRO A 254 -22.46 8.76 -1.36
C PRO A 254 -21.73 8.82 -0.02
N CYS A 255 -20.81 9.76 0.13
CA CYS A 255 -20.03 9.88 1.37
C CYS A 255 -19.76 11.34 1.73
N ASN A 256 -19.30 11.58 2.97
CA ASN A 256 -18.74 12.85 3.39
C ASN A 256 -17.70 12.64 4.48
N SER A 257 -16.74 13.55 4.58
CA SER A 257 -15.79 13.57 5.70
C SER A 257 -16.36 14.27 6.93
N ASP A 258 -15.99 13.76 8.09
CA ASP A 258 -16.31 14.31 9.42
C ASP A 258 -15.07 14.18 10.31
N GLY A 259 -14.16 15.15 10.18
CA GLY A 259 -12.82 15.06 10.74
C GLY A 259 -12.03 13.90 10.11
N ASP A 260 -11.58 12.96 10.93
CA ASP A 260 -10.80 11.78 10.52
C ASP A 260 -11.69 10.63 10.02
N ASP A 261 -13.02 10.80 10.08
CA ASP A 261 -13.98 9.82 9.64
C ASP A 261 -14.45 10.07 8.20
N LEU A 262 -14.81 8.99 7.52
CA LEU A 262 -15.54 8.99 6.26
C LEU A 262 -16.90 8.33 6.49
N ILE A 263 -17.96 9.14 6.45
CA ILE A 263 -19.34 8.68 6.58
C ILE A 263 -19.83 8.16 5.24
N VAL A 264 -20.42 6.97 5.23
CA VAL A 264 -21.05 6.39 4.03
C VAL A 264 -22.56 6.43 4.20
N TRP A 265 -23.25 6.99 3.22
CA TRP A 265 -24.69 7.20 3.22
C TRP A 265 -25.42 6.13 2.39
N ASP A 266 -26.66 5.84 2.77
CA ASP A 266 -27.58 5.00 2.01
C ASP A 266 -27.92 5.68 0.66
N PRO A 267 -27.59 5.08 -0.49
CA PRO A 267 -28.01 5.62 -1.78
C PRO A 267 -29.52 5.86 -1.91
N ALA A 268 -30.36 5.06 -1.25
CA ALA A 268 -31.81 5.23 -1.29
C ALA A 268 -32.27 6.51 -0.56
N SER A 269 -31.40 7.07 0.29
CA SER A 269 -31.63 8.35 0.97
C SER A 269 -31.27 9.57 0.12
N LEU A 270 -30.65 9.40 -1.05
CA LEU A 270 -30.43 10.47 -2.02
C LEU A 270 -31.78 10.93 -2.61
N ARG A 271 -32.37 11.98 -2.04
CA ARG A 271 -33.47 12.75 -2.64
C ARG A 271 -32.89 14.01 -3.31
N PRO A 272 -33.59 14.64 -4.28
CA PRO A 272 -33.22 15.97 -4.74
C PRO A 272 -33.13 16.93 -3.54
N GLY A 273 -31.94 17.51 -3.29
CA GLY A 273 -31.64 18.33 -2.10
C GLY A 273 -31.04 17.58 -0.89
N ALA A 274 -30.26 16.51 -1.11
CA ALA A 274 -29.56 15.74 -0.06
C ALA A 274 -28.80 16.62 0.96
N VAL A 275 -28.90 16.32 2.26
CA VAL A 275 -28.16 17.06 3.32
C VAL A 275 -27.65 16.15 4.44
N GLY A 276 -26.34 16.20 4.66
CA GLY A 276 -25.58 15.70 5.82
C GLY A 276 -25.46 16.73 6.95
N PRO A 277 -24.65 16.50 8.00
CA PRO A 277 -24.80 17.02 9.37
C PRO A 277 -25.12 18.52 9.48
N GLY A 278 -26.28 18.82 10.10
CA GLY A 278 -26.82 20.16 10.30
C GLY A 278 -28.30 20.36 9.88
N GLY A 279 -28.92 19.39 9.18
CA GLY A 279 -30.36 19.42 8.87
C GLY A 279 -30.86 18.21 8.07
N ALA A 280 -30.65 17.01 8.62
CA ALA A 280 -30.48 15.72 7.97
C ALA A 280 -31.55 15.24 6.95
N ARG A 281 -31.06 14.72 5.83
CA ARG A 281 -31.81 13.85 4.92
C ARG A 281 -30.95 12.78 4.26
N LEU A 282 -29.96 12.25 4.98
CA LEU A 282 -29.13 11.11 4.58
C LEU A 282 -29.05 10.11 5.72
N ARG A 283 -29.27 8.82 5.42
CA ARG A 283 -29.14 7.74 6.41
C ARG A 283 -27.72 7.21 6.36
N GLN A 284 -26.98 7.29 7.46
CA GLN A 284 -25.67 6.64 7.54
C GLN A 284 -25.86 5.11 7.52
N ILE A 285 -25.08 4.42 6.68
CA ILE A 285 -25.04 2.95 6.63
C ILE A 285 -23.74 2.40 7.20
N GLU A 286 -22.63 3.10 6.99
CA GLU A 286 -21.30 2.70 7.47
C GLU A 286 -20.45 3.94 7.76
N ARG A 287 -19.30 3.72 8.43
CA ARG A 287 -18.29 4.74 8.70
C ARG A 287 -16.92 4.10 8.73
N PHE A 288 -15.95 4.74 8.09
CA PHE A 288 -14.52 4.43 8.25
C PHE A 288 -13.88 5.49 9.15
N THR A 289 -12.90 5.11 9.97
CA THR A 289 -12.05 6.04 10.71
C THR A 289 -10.62 5.86 10.22
N PHE A 290 -10.08 6.87 9.53
CA PHE A 290 -8.72 6.78 9.02
C PHE A 290 -7.73 7.46 9.96
N PRO A 291 -6.52 6.90 10.13
CA PRO A 291 -5.49 7.59 10.88
C PRO A 291 -5.02 8.85 10.15
N ARG A 292 -4.55 9.82 10.93
CA ARG A 292 -3.95 11.06 10.44
C ARG A 292 -2.44 11.04 10.65
N GLN A 293 -1.67 11.47 9.64
CA GLN A 293 -0.23 11.65 9.79
C GLN A 293 0.08 12.54 10.99
N ALA A 294 0.99 12.09 11.86
CA ALA A 294 1.39 12.87 13.04
C ALA A 294 2.22 14.12 12.67
N THR A 295 2.95 14.05 11.55
CA THR A 295 3.86 15.10 11.07
C THR A 295 3.62 15.40 9.57
N ARG A 296 4.48 16.21 8.94
CA ARG A 296 4.40 16.59 7.53
C ARG A 296 3.08 17.33 7.21
N GLN A 297 2.35 16.87 6.20
CA GLN A 297 1.14 17.50 5.68
C GLN A 297 -0.11 17.14 6.50
N ARG A 298 0.03 16.32 7.57
CA ARG A 298 -1.08 15.89 8.43
C ARG A 298 -2.21 15.21 7.64
N LEU A 299 -1.87 14.48 6.56
CA LEU A 299 -2.84 13.86 5.67
C LEU A 299 -3.66 12.79 6.40
N CYS A 300 -4.96 12.77 6.09
CA CYS A 300 -5.89 11.69 6.38
C CYS A 300 -6.66 11.37 5.09
N ILE A 301 -7.04 10.11 4.86
CA ILE A 301 -7.80 9.74 3.66
C ILE A 301 -9.14 10.49 3.59
N SER A 302 -9.78 10.75 4.74
CA SER A 302 -11.04 11.50 4.80
C SER A 302 -10.90 12.93 4.24
N ASP A 303 -9.72 13.53 4.31
CA ASP A 303 -9.48 14.92 3.86
C ASP A 303 -9.68 15.10 2.34
N TYR A 304 -9.69 14.02 1.57
CA TYR A 304 -9.91 14.06 0.13
C TYR A 304 -11.39 14.06 -0.28
N PHE A 305 -12.30 13.96 0.68
CA PHE A 305 -13.74 13.95 0.44
C PHE A 305 -14.39 15.19 1.04
N LEU A 306 -15.43 15.68 0.36
CA LEU A 306 -16.18 16.86 0.79
C LEU A 306 -16.63 16.74 2.25
N PRO A 307 -16.39 17.78 3.07
CA PRO A 307 -16.82 17.79 4.46
C PRO A 307 -18.34 17.79 4.53
N ALA A 308 -18.86 17.10 5.53
CA ALA A 308 -20.29 16.91 5.70
C ALA A 308 -21.04 18.25 5.93
N SER A 309 -20.33 19.29 6.39
CA SER A 309 -20.80 20.67 6.53
C SER A 309 -21.06 21.40 5.20
N CYS A 310 -20.56 20.91 4.06
CA CYS A 310 -20.80 21.54 2.75
C CYS A 310 -22.21 21.26 2.20
N GLY A 311 -22.98 20.38 2.84
CA GLY A 311 -24.37 20.10 2.50
C GLY A 311 -24.58 19.34 1.18
N ARG A 312 -23.53 18.77 0.58
CA ARG A 312 -23.61 17.93 -0.62
C ARG A 312 -22.79 16.65 -0.45
N PRO A 313 -23.27 15.48 -0.90
CA PRO A 313 -22.50 14.25 -0.83
C PRO A 313 -21.36 14.25 -1.86
N ASP A 314 -20.25 13.64 -1.46
CA ASP A 314 -19.17 13.21 -2.33
C ASP A 314 -19.38 11.75 -2.80
N VAL A 315 -18.43 11.19 -3.55
CA VAL A 315 -18.47 9.84 -4.12
C VAL A 315 -17.31 9.02 -3.60
N LEU A 316 -17.63 7.98 -2.83
CA LEU A 316 -16.71 6.90 -2.49
C LEU A 316 -16.88 5.76 -3.49
N ALA A 317 -15.83 5.45 -4.24
CA ALA A 317 -15.76 4.22 -5.02
C ALA A 317 -15.00 3.15 -4.23
N MET A 318 -15.36 1.88 -4.41
CA MET A 318 -14.66 0.74 -3.80
C MET A 318 -14.68 -0.46 -4.73
N HIS A 319 -13.72 -1.36 -4.55
CA HIS A 319 -13.71 -2.66 -5.23
C HIS A 319 -13.11 -3.75 -4.35
N CYS A 320 -13.52 -4.99 -4.61
CA CYS A 320 -12.84 -6.21 -4.22
C CYS A 320 -12.74 -7.09 -5.48
N VAL A 321 -11.54 -7.55 -5.78
CA VAL A 321 -11.22 -8.34 -6.98
C VAL A 321 -10.63 -9.67 -6.55
N THR A 322 -10.81 -10.70 -7.39
CA THR A 322 -10.19 -12.01 -7.21
C THR A 322 -9.89 -12.63 -8.57
N VAL A 323 -8.85 -13.46 -8.64
CA VAL A 323 -8.63 -14.37 -9.78
C VAL A 323 -9.24 -15.76 -9.54
N GLY A 324 -9.99 -15.92 -8.44
CA GLY A 324 -10.73 -17.13 -8.12
C GLY A 324 -9.94 -18.15 -7.31
N ARG A 325 -10.66 -19.06 -6.63
CA ARG A 325 -10.08 -20.10 -5.75
C ARG A 325 -9.20 -21.10 -6.50
N GLY A 326 -9.45 -21.29 -7.80
CA GLY A 326 -8.64 -22.17 -8.64
C GLY A 326 -7.15 -21.82 -8.63
N ALA A 327 -6.79 -20.56 -8.39
CA ALA A 327 -5.39 -20.12 -8.28
C ALA A 327 -4.72 -20.72 -7.04
N THR A 328 -5.39 -20.61 -5.90
CA THR A 328 -4.95 -21.18 -4.62
C THR A 328 -4.87 -22.71 -4.71
N GLU A 329 -5.88 -23.37 -5.29
CA GLU A 329 -5.90 -24.82 -5.45
C GLU A 329 -4.78 -25.32 -6.37
N ALA A 330 -4.52 -24.64 -7.49
CA ALA A 330 -3.44 -24.98 -8.41
C ALA A 330 -2.07 -24.86 -7.75
N ALA A 331 -1.84 -23.79 -6.97
CA ALA A 331 -0.60 -23.62 -6.22
C ALA A 331 -0.44 -24.70 -5.14
N GLN A 332 -1.49 -24.98 -4.36
CA GLN A 332 -1.45 -26.00 -3.31
C GLN A 332 -1.21 -27.41 -3.86
N GLU A 333 -1.76 -27.76 -5.03
CA GLU A 333 -1.48 -29.04 -5.68
C GLU A 333 0.00 -29.19 -6.05
N LEU A 334 0.61 -28.16 -6.63
CA LEU A 334 2.03 -28.16 -6.99
C LEU A 334 2.91 -28.29 -5.74
N PHE A 335 2.56 -27.55 -4.67
CA PHE A 335 3.25 -27.65 -3.39
C PHE A 335 3.17 -29.06 -2.80
N ARG A 336 1.99 -29.69 -2.81
CA ARG A 336 1.81 -31.07 -2.31
C ARG A 336 2.59 -32.11 -3.11
N ARG A 337 2.80 -31.88 -4.40
CA ARG A 337 3.61 -32.75 -5.27
C ARG A 337 5.12 -32.51 -5.16
N GLY A 338 5.54 -31.48 -4.41
CA GLY A 338 6.95 -31.10 -4.30
C GLY A 338 7.51 -30.38 -5.53
N ASP A 339 6.65 -29.90 -6.43
CA ASP A 339 7.07 -29.12 -7.61
C ASP A 339 7.20 -27.63 -7.25
N PHE A 340 8.23 -27.32 -6.46
CA PHE A 340 8.39 -26.00 -5.86
C PHE A 340 8.73 -24.89 -6.88
N ALA A 341 9.42 -25.25 -7.97
CA ALA A 341 9.75 -24.29 -9.02
C ALA A 341 8.48 -23.88 -9.78
N GLU A 342 7.67 -24.85 -10.21
CA GLU A 342 6.40 -24.55 -10.89
C GLU A 342 5.39 -23.90 -9.94
N TYR A 343 5.36 -24.30 -8.67
CA TYR A 343 4.59 -23.62 -7.62
C TYR A 343 4.93 -22.13 -7.56
N LEU A 344 6.22 -21.78 -7.51
CA LEU A 344 6.66 -20.38 -7.48
C LEU A 344 6.16 -19.62 -8.70
N TYR A 345 6.23 -20.24 -9.88
CA TYR A 345 5.80 -19.58 -11.12
C TYR A 345 4.29 -19.36 -11.17
N VAL A 346 3.51 -20.39 -10.86
CA VAL A 346 2.04 -20.32 -10.83
C VAL A 346 1.55 -19.36 -9.75
N HIS A 347 2.05 -19.48 -8.52
CA HIS A 347 1.67 -18.57 -7.44
C HIS A 347 2.00 -17.12 -7.78
N GLY A 348 3.23 -16.86 -8.26
CA GLY A 348 3.67 -15.53 -8.65
C GLY A 348 2.81 -14.93 -9.77
N TYR A 349 2.44 -15.72 -10.78
CA TYR A 349 1.54 -15.26 -11.85
C TYR A 349 0.16 -14.91 -11.29
N CYS A 350 -0.43 -15.76 -10.45
CA CYS A 350 -1.76 -15.54 -9.92
C CYS A 350 -1.84 -14.32 -8.98
N VAL A 351 -0.80 -14.08 -8.17
CA VAL A 351 -0.68 -12.87 -7.34
C VAL A 351 -0.65 -11.63 -8.22
N GLU A 352 0.20 -11.61 -9.25
CA GLU A 352 0.30 -10.48 -10.17
C GLU A 352 -0.99 -10.30 -11.00
N ALA A 353 -1.68 -11.38 -11.36
CA ALA A 353 -2.96 -11.31 -12.05
C ALA A 353 -4.07 -10.67 -11.19
N ALA A 354 -4.07 -10.89 -9.88
CA ALA A 354 -4.98 -10.20 -8.97
C ALA A 354 -4.69 -8.69 -8.90
N GLU A 355 -3.42 -8.29 -8.84
CA GLU A 355 -3.01 -6.88 -8.88
C GLU A 355 -3.31 -6.22 -10.23
N ALA A 356 -3.07 -6.92 -11.34
CA ALA A 356 -3.40 -6.47 -12.68
C ALA A 356 -4.92 -6.25 -12.84
N LEU A 357 -5.74 -7.16 -12.30
CA LEU A 357 -7.19 -7.01 -12.27
C LEU A 357 -7.61 -5.79 -11.44
N ALA A 358 -6.95 -5.55 -10.31
CA ALA A 358 -7.19 -4.36 -9.48
C ALA A 358 -6.88 -3.06 -10.24
N GLU A 359 -5.76 -3.00 -10.97
CA GLU A 359 -5.37 -1.83 -11.77
C GLU A 359 -6.30 -1.63 -12.98
N LEU A 360 -6.65 -2.72 -13.68
CA LEU A 360 -7.64 -2.70 -14.77
C LEU A 360 -8.97 -2.13 -14.28
N TRP A 361 -9.47 -2.62 -13.14
CA TRP A 361 -10.75 -2.16 -12.62
C TRP A 361 -10.69 -0.75 -12.05
N HIS A 362 -9.57 -0.36 -11.44
CA HIS A 362 -9.35 1.01 -11.02
C HIS A 362 -9.36 1.96 -12.22
N LYS A 363 -8.73 1.59 -13.35
CA LYS A 363 -8.85 2.33 -14.61
C LYS A 363 -10.30 2.43 -15.09
N ARG A 364 -11.04 1.33 -15.03
CA ARG A 364 -12.47 1.32 -15.38
C ARG A 364 -13.28 2.28 -14.51
N VAL A 365 -13.03 2.30 -13.20
CA VAL A 365 -13.66 3.24 -12.27
C VAL A 365 -13.36 4.69 -12.66
N ARG A 366 -12.11 5.01 -13.01
CA ARG A 366 -11.74 6.36 -13.50
C ARG A 366 -12.44 6.73 -14.80
N GLN A 367 -12.62 5.78 -15.72
CA GLN A 367 -13.38 5.99 -16.97
C GLN A 367 -14.86 6.26 -16.66
N GLU A 368 -15.46 5.47 -15.78
CA GLU A 368 -16.86 5.59 -15.36
C GLU A 368 -17.14 6.91 -14.62
N LEU A 369 -16.17 7.41 -13.86
CA LEU A 369 -16.24 8.72 -13.20
C LEU A 369 -15.90 9.90 -14.12
N GLY A 370 -15.51 9.64 -15.38
CA GLY A 370 -15.15 10.68 -16.35
C GLY A 370 -13.83 11.41 -16.05
N ILE A 371 -12.92 10.77 -15.31
CA ILE A 371 -11.63 11.35 -14.87
C ILE A 371 -10.41 10.67 -15.50
N ALA A 372 -10.62 9.67 -16.37
CA ALA A 372 -9.54 8.95 -17.03
C ALA A 372 -8.81 9.74 -18.13
N SER A 373 -9.25 10.97 -18.45
CA SER A 373 -8.50 11.88 -19.33
C SER A 373 -7.12 12.23 -18.78
N ASP A 374 -6.96 12.12 -17.46
CA ASP A 374 -5.73 12.44 -16.73
C ASP A 374 -4.79 11.22 -16.62
N ASP A 375 -5.19 10.06 -17.16
CA ASP A 375 -4.37 8.85 -17.19
C ASP A 375 -3.19 9.02 -18.16
N ALA A 376 -2.01 8.55 -17.75
CA ALA A 376 -0.90 8.38 -18.68
C ALA A 376 -1.29 7.45 -19.85
N PRO A 377 -0.78 7.72 -21.06
CA PRO A 377 -1.14 6.94 -22.25
C PRO A 377 -0.55 5.51 -22.21
N ARG A 378 0.54 5.29 -21.46
CA ARG A 378 1.18 3.98 -21.34
C ARG A 378 0.71 3.30 -20.06
N VAL A 379 0.30 2.03 -20.14
CA VAL A 379 -0.12 1.23 -18.96
C VAL A 379 0.98 1.18 -17.90
N ARG A 380 2.25 1.05 -18.32
CA ARG A 380 3.39 1.01 -17.40
C ARG A 380 3.49 2.24 -16.48
N ASP A 381 3.08 3.40 -16.99
CA ASP A 381 3.11 4.64 -16.22
C ASP A 381 2.00 4.68 -15.14
N LEU A 382 0.91 3.94 -15.33
CA LEU A 382 -0.17 3.84 -14.34
C LEU A 382 0.33 3.19 -13.05
N PHE A 383 1.25 2.22 -13.12
CA PHE A 383 1.85 1.61 -11.93
C PHE A 383 2.64 2.58 -11.04
N THR A 384 2.97 3.77 -11.56
CA THR A 384 3.62 4.87 -10.83
C THR A 384 2.65 5.99 -10.45
N GLN A 385 1.34 5.70 -10.40
CA GLN A 385 0.27 6.66 -10.09
C GLN A 385 0.22 7.89 -11.01
N LYS A 386 0.64 7.78 -12.28
CA LYS A 386 0.45 8.83 -13.29
C LYS A 386 -0.99 8.82 -13.82
N TYR A 387 -1.93 9.09 -12.91
CA TYR A 387 -3.37 9.25 -13.13
C TYR A 387 -3.96 10.16 -12.03
N ARG A 388 -5.19 10.61 -12.22
CA ARG A 388 -5.97 11.31 -11.18
C ARG A 388 -6.57 10.32 -10.17
N GLY A 389 -6.53 10.69 -8.89
CA GLY A 389 -7.03 9.86 -7.80
C GLY A 389 -6.01 8.87 -7.27
N SER A 390 -6.43 8.03 -6.32
CA SER A 390 -5.65 6.93 -5.74
C SER A 390 -6.58 5.83 -5.23
N ARG A 391 -6.10 4.58 -5.24
CA ARG A 391 -6.74 3.46 -4.52
C ARG A 391 -5.98 3.25 -3.21
N TYR A 392 -6.64 2.91 -2.12
CA TYR A 392 -6.00 2.59 -0.84
C TYR A 392 -6.55 1.26 -0.33
N SER A 393 -5.66 0.28 -0.17
CA SER A 393 -6.00 -1.06 0.31
C SER A 393 -5.77 -1.17 1.82
N PHE A 394 -6.65 -1.86 2.53
CA PHE A 394 -6.52 -2.03 3.98
C PHE A 394 -5.27 -2.85 4.33
N GLY A 395 -4.62 -2.50 5.43
CA GLY A 395 -3.31 -3.04 5.83
C GLY A 395 -2.12 -2.23 5.32
N TYR A 396 -2.32 -1.34 4.34
CA TYR A 396 -1.26 -0.44 3.85
C TYR A 396 -1.08 0.78 4.75
N PRO A 397 0.07 1.48 4.68
CA PRO A 397 0.41 2.56 5.60
C PRO A 397 -0.64 3.66 5.78
N ALA A 398 -1.42 4.00 4.74
CA ALA A 398 -2.46 5.05 4.81
C ALA A 398 -3.75 4.60 5.51
N CYS A 399 -4.05 3.30 5.49
CA CYS A 399 -5.22 2.67 6.12
C CYS A 399 -4.82 1.29 6.67
N PRO A 400 -4.01 1.26 7.75
CA PRO A 400 -3.37 0.03 8.24
C PRO A 400 -4.32 -0.89 9.01
N ASP A 401 -5.52 -0.42 9.38
CA ASP A 401 -6.49 -1.22 10.11
C ASP A 401 -7.16 -2.23 9.17
N MET A 402 -6.85 -3.50 9.37
CA MET A 402 -7.43 -4.59 8.59
C MET A 402 -8.94 -4.78 8.86
N SER A 403 -9.45 -4.37 10.02
CA SER A 403 -10.86 -4.57 10.38
C SER A 403 -11.83 -3.75 9.52
N ASP A 404 -11.35 -2.67 8.90
CA ASP A 404 -12.12 -1.89 7.93
C ASP A 404 -12.51 -2.69 6.68
N GLN A 405 -11.84 -3.82 6.41
CA GLN A 405 -12.30 -4.79 5.42
C GLN A 405 -13.72 -5.25 5.68
N GLY A 406 -14.11 -5.46 6.94
CA GLY A 406 -15.47 -5.84 7.30
C GLY A 406 -16.51 -4.82 6.83
N THR A 407 -16.18 -3.53 6.91
CA THR A 407 -17.02 -2.43 6.42
C THR A 407 -17.14 -2.46 4.90
N LEU A 408 -16.03 -2.63 4.18
CA LEU A 408 -16.05 -2.80 2.72
C LEU A 408 -16.88 -4.02 2.30
N PHE A 409 -16.77 -5.14 3.03
CA PHE A 409 -17.51 -6.36 2.74
C PHE A 409 -19.02 -6.21 2.95
N ARG A 410 -19.47 -5.47 3.98
CA ARG A 410 -20.89 -5.16 4.17
C ARG A 410 -21.46 -4.26 3.07
N LEU A 411 -20.65 -3.34 2.54
CA LEU A 411 -21.07 -2.43 1.47
C LEU A 411 -21.08 -3.10 0.09
N LEU A 412 -20.05 -3.88 -0.23
CA LEU A 412 -19.89 -4.48 -1.55
C LEU A 412 -20.49 -5.88 -1.68
N ASP A 413 -20.62 -6.64 -0.60
CA ASP A 413 -20.92 -8.08 -0.63
C ASP A 413 -20.03 -8.86 -1.63
N PRO A 414 -18.71 -9.00 -1.35
CA PRO A 414 -17.79 -9.81 -2.15
C PRO A 414 -18.07 -11.32 -2.15
N SER A 415 -18.99 -11.82 -1.32
CA SER A 415 -19.42 -13.22 -1.37
C SER A 415 -19.99 -13.60 -2.74
N ARG A 416 -20.53 -12.62 -3.48
CA ARG A 416 -21.02 -12.75 -4.87
C ARG A 416 -19.95 -13.17 -5.87
N ILE A 417 -18.66 -12.99 -5.54
CA ILE A 417 -17.51 -13.43 -6.35
C ILE A 417 -16.69 -14.51 -5.63
N GLY A 418 -17.23 -15.12 -4.57
CA GLY A 418 -16.59 -16.19 -3.82
C GLY A 418 -15.57 -15.73 -2.78
N CYS A 419 -15.45 -14.42 -2.55
CA CYS A 419 -14.54 -13.87 -1.53
C CYS A 419 -15.18 -13.87 -0.14
N GLN A 420 -14.41 -14.28 0.86
CA GLN A 420 -14.77 -14.27 2.28
C GLN A 420 -13.67 -13.62 3.10
N LEU A 421 -13.99 -13.25 4.35
CA LEU A 421 -13.00 -12.75 5.31
C LEU A 421 -12.66 -13.84 6.32
N THR A 422 -11.36 -14.01 6.58
CA THR A 422 -10.87 -14.81 7.70
C THR A 422 -11.10 -14.08 9.02
N GLU A 423 -10.86 -14.77 10.14
CA GLU A 423 -10.91 -14.20 11.48
C GLU A 423 -9.98 -12.98 11.68
N ASN A 424 -8.91 -12.90 10.88
CA ASN A 424 -7.94 -11.81 10.89
C ASN A 424 -8.15 -10.81 9.74
N TRP A 425 -9.36 -10.79 9.17
CA TRP A 425 -9.76 -9.87 8.10
C TRP A 425 -8.94 -9.99 6.79
N GLN A 426 -8.28 -11.13 6.57
CA GLN A 426 -7.65 -11.43 5.28
C GLN A 426 -8.72 -11.94 4.31
N ILE A 427 -8.55 -11.66 3.02
CA ILE A 427 -9.47 -12.13 1.99
C ILE A 427 -9.11 -13.56 1.59
N ASP A 428 -10.10 -14.44 1.57
CA ASP A 428 -10.01 -15.80 1.01
C ASP A 428 -10.91 -15.87 -0.24
N PRO A 429 -10.42 -16.30 -1.42
CA PRO A 429 -9.06 -16.78 -1.67
C PRO A 429 -8.01 -15.66 -1.63
N GLU A 430 -6.78 -16.03 -1.31
CA GLU A 430 -5.67 -15.11 -1.04
C GLU A 430 -5.22 -14.30 -2.28
N GLN A 431 -5.43 -14.80 -3.50
CA GLN A 431 -5.21 -14.04 -4.74
C GLN A 431 -6.38 -13.10 -5.03
N SER A 432 -6.60 -12.20 -4.07
CA SER A 432 -7.65 -11.19 -4.07
C SER A 432 -7.11 -9.91 -3.44
N THR A 433 -7.64 -8.77 -3.87
CA THR A 433 -7.31 -7.48 -3.26
C THR A 433 -8.54 -6.59 -3.25
N SER A 434 -8.57 -5.61 -2.35
CA SER A 434 -9.68 -4.69 -2.21
C SER A 434 -9.17 -3.31 -1.83
N ALA A 435 -9.85 -2.29 -2.31
CA ALA A 435 -9.49 -0.92 -1.98
C ALA A 435 -10.70 0.00 -1.95
N ILE A 436 -10.55 1.08 -1.19
CA ILE A 436 -11.29 2.31 -1.41
C ILE A 436 -10.60 3.10 -2.53
N ILE A 437 -11.38 3.80 -3.35
CA ILE A 437 -10.90 4.60 -4.47
C ILE A 437 -11.31 6.05 -4.26
N VAL A 438 -10.31 6.92 -4.20
CA VAL A 438 -10.42 8.36 -4.03
C VAL A 438 -10.24 9.02 -5.39
N HIS A 439 -11.21 9.82 -5.82
CA HIS A 439 -11.17 10.51 -7.13
C HIS A 439 -10.43 11.85 -7.10
N HIS A 440 -10.11 12.36 -5.90
CA HIS A 440 -9.52 13.67 -5.68
C HIS A 440 -8.18 13.83 -6.44
N PRO A 441 -7.94 14.93 -7.17
CA PRO A 441 -6.73 15.10 -8.00
C PRO A 441 -5.42 15.11 -7.21
N LYS A 442 -5.46 15.56 -5.95
CA LYS A 442 -4.31 15.56 -5.03
C LYS A 442 -4.10 14.24 -4.27
N ALA A 443 -4.96 13.23 -4.47
CA ALA A 443 -4.80 11.95 -3.78
C ALA A 443 -3.57 11.19 -4.32
N LYS A 444 -2.68 10.80 -3.41
CA LYS A 444 -1.47 10.00 -3.64
C LYS A 444 -1.21 9.10 -2.44
N TYR A 445 -0.38 8.07 -2.60
CA TYR A 445 0.04 7.26 -1.46
C TYR A 445 0.80 8.10 -0.42
N PHE A 446 0.54 7.82 0.85
CA PHE A 446 1.23 8.39 2.00
C PHE A 446 1.29 7.37 3.14
N ALA A 447 2.14 7.62 4.13
CA ALA A 447 2.29 6.77 5.33
C ALA A 447 2.04 7.59 6.59
N ILE A 448 1.49 6.96 7.63
CA ILE A 448 1.04 7.59 8.89
C ILE A 448 2.18 7.89 9.87
#